data_AF-A0A9D7KIR6-F1
#
_entry.id   AF-A0A9D7KIR6-F1
#
_cell.length_a   1.000
_cell.length_b   1.000
_cell.length_c   1.000
_cell.angle_alpha   90.00
_cell.angle_beta   90.00
_cell.angle_gamma   90.00
#
_symmetry.space_group_name_H-M   'P 1'
#
loop_
_entity.id
_entity.type
_entity.pdbx_description
1 polymer ?
#
loop_
_entity_poly.entity_id
_entity_poly.type
_entity_poly.pdbx_seq_one_letter_code
_entity_poly.pdbx_strand_id
1 'polypeptide(L)'
;MCLEKYCRTKSLSAHSFAIAIDINVSQSDYWRSYNKEKTDQSSFGTASLLEIVHIFEKHGWIWGGRWYHYDTMHFEYRPEIVAAVKLKSKKG
;
A
#
# COMPACT_ATOMS: atom_id res chain seq x y z
N MET A 1 -3.55 -8.74 -3.77
CA MET A 1 -2.09 -8.78 -3.57
C MET A 1 -1.78 -9.68 -2.40
N CYS A 2 -0.73 -10.49 -2.51
CA CYS A 2 -0.47 -11.54 -1.53
C CYS A 2 0.94 -11.41 -1.00
N LEU A 3 1.04 -11.19 0.30
CA LEU A 3 2.27 -11.35 1.06
C LEU A 3 2.71 -12.81 0.90
N GLU A 4 4.00 -13.00 0.59
CA GLU A 4 4.59 -14.25 0.07
C GLU A 4 4.35 -15.50 0.94
N LYS A 5 3.93 -15.33 2.20
CA LYS A 5 3.65 -16.44 3.11
C LYS A 5 2.31 -17.15 2.89
N TYR A 6 1.37 -16.63 2.08
CA TYR A 6 0.02 -17.22 2.02
C TYR A 6 -0.72 -17.09 0.66
N CYS A 7 -0.04 -17.30 -0.47
CA CYS A 7 -0.72 -17.48 -1.75
C CYS A 7 -0.30 -18.71 -2.55
N ARG A 8 -1.28 -19.56 -2.83
CA ARG A 8 -1.22 -20.66 -3.80
C ARG A 8 -1.54 -20.16 -5.22
N THR A 9 -0.89 -19.10 -5.69
CA THR A 9 -1.02 -18.63 -7.08
C THR A 9 0.31 -18.80 -7.80
N LYS A 10 0.30 -19.32 -9.03
CA LYS A 10 1.53 -19.44 -9.86
C LYS A 10 2.07 -18.09 -10.36
N SER A 11 1.36 -17.00 -10.11
CA SER A 11 1.79 -15.64 -10.45
C SER A 11 2.75 -15.10 -9.40
N LEU A 12 3.87 -14.55 -9.86
CA LEU A 12 4.84 -13.86 -9.02
C LEU A 12 4.24 -12.58 -8.39
N SER A 13 4.71 -12.26 -7.19
CA SER A 13 4.36 -11.03 -6.48
C SER A 13 5.07 -9.83 -7.12
N ALA A 14 4.53 -8.63 -6.94
CA ALA A 14 5.20 -7.38 -7.28
C ALA A 14 6.57 -7.24 -6.56
N HIS A 15 6.69 -7.81 -5.36
CA HIS A 15 7.95 -7.92 -4.61
C HIS A 15 9.03 -8.69 -5.38
N SER A 16 8.64 -9.74 -6.12
CA SER A 16 9.57 -10.55 -6.92
C SER A 16 10.19 -9.77 -8.09
N PHE A 17 9.58 -8.67 -8.50
CA PHE A 17 10.08 -7.78 -9.55
C PHE A 17 10.75 -6.52 -9.00
N ALA A 18 10.96 -6.42 -7.68
CA ALA A 18 11.51 -5.24 -7.00
C ALA A 18 10.73 -3.94 -7.28
N ILE A 19 9.42 -4.06 -7.56
CA ILE A 19 8.50 -2.92 -7.73
C ILE A 19 7.53 -2.79 -6.55
N ALA A 20 7.78 -3.49 -5.45
CA ALA A 20 7.03 -3.35 -4.22
C ALA A 20 7.94 -3.30 -3.00
N ILE A 21 7.51 -2.60 -1.97
CA ILE A 21 8.20 -2.50 -0.68
C ILE A 21 7.19 -2.46 0.45
N ASP A 22 7.52 -3.12 1.56
CA ASP A 22 6.73 -3.09 2.79
C ASP A 22 7.47 -2.26 3.85
N ILE A 23 6.81 -1.24 4.41
CA ILE A 23 7.37 -0.35 5.44
C ILE A 23 6.62 -0.54 6.74
N ASN A 24 7.34 -0.55 7.87
CA ASN A 24 6.78 -0.58 9.21
C ASN A 24 5.85 -1.79 9.50
N VAL A 25 6.28 -2.98 9.07
CA VAL A 25 5.55 -4.26 9.21
C VAL A 25 5.14 -4.57 10.66
N SER A 26 5.87 -4.08 11.66
CA SER A 26 5.52 -4.27 13.08
C SER A 26 4.29 -3.50 13.53
N GLN A 27 3.97 -2.39 12.86
CA GLN A 27 2.84 -1.51 13.21
C GLN A 27 1.77 -1.51 12.10
N SER A 28 1.85 -2.45 11.17
CA SER A 28 0.93 -2.53 10.05
C SER A 28 -0.36 -3.26 10.41
N ASP A 29 -1.45 -2.80 9.82
CA ASP A 29 -2.75 -3.47 9.80
C ASP A 29 -3.01 -4.12 8.43
N TYR A 30 -3.59 -5.33 8.46
CA TYR A 30 -3.93 -6.13 7.29
C TYR A 30 -5.34 -6.68 7.45
N TRP A 31 -6.18 -6.49 6.43
CA TRP A 31 -7.62 -6.74 6.53
C TRP A 31 -8.02 -8.16 6.98
N ARG A 32 -7.22 -9.21 6.72
CA ARG A 32 -7.51 -10.58 7.19
C ARG A 32 -7.07 -10.85 8.62
N SER A 33 -6.11 -10.08 9.11
CA SER A 33 -5.56 -10.19 10.46
C SER A 33 -6.17 -9.17 11.41
N TYR A 34 -7.21 -8.47 10.96
CA TYR A 34 -7.97 -7.50 11.74
C TYR A 34 -8.45 -8.16 13.04
N ASN A 35 -7.93 -7.66 14.16
CA ASN A 35 -8.25 -8.15 15.48
C ASN A 35 -8.79 -6.98 16.29
N LYS A 36 -10.09 -7.02 16.61
CA LYS A 36 -10.86 -5.89 17.16
C LYS A 36 -10.30 -5.37 18.49
N GLU A 37 -9.54 -6.21 19.20
CA GLU A 37 -8.88 -5.89 20.47
C GLU A 37 -7.57 -5.10 20.31
N LYS A 38 -6.92 -5.15 19.14
CA LYS A 38 -5.73 -4.33 18.82
C LYS A 38 -6.07 -2.99 18.19
N THR A 39 -7.28 -2.84 17.70
CA THR A 39 -7.70 -1.68 16.91
C THR A 39 -8.35 -0.65 17.80
N ASP A 40 -7.52 0.11 18.51
CA ASP A 40 -7.79 1.54 18.54
C ASP A 40 -7.64 2.01 17.08
N GLN A 41 -8.76 2.16 16.37
CA GLN A 41 -8.81 2.67 14.98
C GLN A 41 -8.15 4.07 14.84
N SER A 42 -7.72 4.65 15.97
CA SER A 42 -6.95 5.89 16.10
C SER A 42 -5.42 5.73 15.98
N SER A 43 -4.88 4.51 15.92
CA SER A 43 -3.43 4.28 16.07
C SER A 43 -2.67 3.96 14.76
N PHE A 44 -3.11 4.48 13.62
CA PHE A 44 -2.10 4.99 12.69
C PHE A 44 -1.46 6.18 13.40
N GLY A 45 -0.22 6.08 13.87
CA GLY A 45 0.54 7.22 14.39
C GLY A 45 0.69 8.29 13.30
N THR A 46 -0.24 9.24 13.28
CA THR A 46 -0.99 9.61 12.06
C THR A 46 -0.31 10.67 11.19
N ALA A 47 0.85 11.20 11.58
CA ALA A 47 1.54 12.24 10.82
C ALA A 47 2.68 11.66 9.96
N SER A 48 3.61 10.92 10.57
CA SER A 48 4.82 10.44 9.89
C SER A 48 4.54 9.40 8.81
N LEU A 49 3.56 8.53 9.02
CA LEU A 49 3.17 7.54 7.99
C LEU A 49 2.44 8.21 6.82
N LEU A 50 1.58 9.19 7.07
CA LEU A 50 0.91 9.93 6.00
C LEU A 50 1.90 10.77 5.18
N GLU A 51 2.93 11.31 5.82
CA GLU A 51 4.02 12.00 5.12
C GLU A 51 4.77 11.04 4.18
N ILE A 52 5.14 9.85 4.67
CA ILE A 52 5.77 8.80 3.84
C ILE A 52 4.84 8.43 2.68
N VAL A 53 3.55 8.19 2.95
CA VAL A 53 2.55 7.89 1.91
C VAL A 53 2.53 8.99 0.85
N HIS A 54 2.48 10.26 1.26
CA HIS A 54 2.44 11.38 0.32
C HIS A 54 3.69 11.47 -0.55
N ILE A 55 4.89 11.26 0.04
CA ILE A 55 6.15 11.23 -0.69
C ILE A 55 6.12 10.10 -1.72
N PHE A 56 5.74 8.89 -1.32
CA PHE A 56 5.66 7.73 -2.20
C PHE A 56 4.67 7.96 -3.36
N GLU A 57 3.47 8.45 -3.06
CA GLU A 57 2.43 8.77 -4.07
C GLU A 57 2.91 9.83 -5.07
N LYS A 58 3.64 10.85 -4.60
CA LYS A 58 4.26 11.86 -5.47
C LYS A 58 5.24 11.24 -6.48
N HIS A 59 5.95 10.20 -6.07
CA HIS A 59 6.96 9.51 -6.87
C HIS A 59 6.42 8.34 -7.71
N GLY A 60 5.10 8.11 -7.74
CA GLY A 60 4.49 7.08 -8.59
C GLY A 60 4.24 5.75 -7.89
N TRP A 61 4.35 5.70 -6.57
CA TRP A 61 3.94 4.55 -5.77
C TRP A 61 2.45 4.62 -5.42
N ILE A 62 1.86 3.47 -5.17
CA ILE A 62 0.48 3.31 -4.73
C ILE A 62 0.51 2.63 -3.36
N TRP A 63 -0.19 3.22 -2.40
CA TRP A 63 -0.26 2.69 -1.04
C TRP A 63 -1.43 1.71 -0.86
N GLY A 64 -1.14 0.53 -0.33
CA GLY A 64 -2.11 -0.54 -0.08
C GLY A 64 -3.12 -0.22 1.02
N GLY A 65 -2.86 0.79 1.86
CA GLY A 65 -3.83 1.26 2.86
C GLY A 65 -5.07 1.93 2.27
N ARG A 66 -5.04 2.35 0.99
CA ARG A 66 -6.23 2.91 0.30
C ARG A 66 -7.15 1.85 -0.29
N TRP A 67 -6.80 0.57 -0.22
CA TRP A 67 -7.56 -0.48 -0.86
C TRP A 67 -8.73 -0.94 0.00
N TYR A 68 -9.78 -1.47 -0.64
CA TYR A 68 -10.91 -2.06 0.07
C TYR A 68 -10.45 -3.21 1.00
N HIS A 69 -9.57 -4.06 0.47
CA HIS A 69 -8.82 -5.05 1.23
C HIS A 69 -7.45 -4.47 1.58
N TYR A 70 -7.43 -3.60 2.59
CA TYR A 70 -6.25 -2.80 2.92
C TYR A 70 -5.05 -3.64 3.37
N ASP A 71 -3.87 -3.15 3.00
CA ASP A 71 -2.56 -3.71 3.32
C ASP A 71 -1.61 -2.54 3.59
N THR A 72 -1.51 -2.14 4.85
CA THR A 72 -1.03 -0.80 5.21
C THR A 72 0.49 -0.65 5.20
N MET A 73 1.23 -1.76 5.27
CA MET A 73 2.68 -1.74 5.06
C MET A 73 3.03 -1.59 3.58
N HIS A 74 2.12 -1.94 2.67
CA HIS A 74 2.48 -2.20 1.29
C HIS A 74 2.49 -0.96 0.39
N PHE A 75 3.53 -0.86 -0.42
CA PHE A 75 3.65 0.11 -1.51
C PHE A 75 4.03 -0.59 -2.82
N GLU A 76 3.30 -0.29 -3.89
CA GLU A 76 3.56 -0.81 -5.25
C GLU A 76 3.93 0.34 -6.20
N TYR A 77 5.07 0.25 -6.88
CA TYR A 77 5.55 1.25 -7.83
C TYR A 77 4.84 1.09 -9.18
N ARG A 78 3.93 2.02 -9.50
CA ARG A 78 3.08 2.01 -10.69
C ARG A 78 2.96 3.42 -11.29
N PRO A 79 4.08 4.01 -11.76
CA PRO A 79 4.12 5.38 -12.23
C PRO A 79 3.19 5.63 -13.42
N GLU A 80 2.92 4.60 -14.23
CA GLU A 80 2.04 4.68 -15.39
C GLU A 80 0.58 4.97 -15.02
N ILE A 81 0.12 4.45 -13.87
CA ILE A 81 -1.23 4.71 -13.37
C ILE A 81 -1.33 6.17 -12.91
N VAL A 82 -0.35 6.62 -12.13
CA VAL A 82 -0.29 8.00 -11.63
C VAL A 82 -0.19 9.00 -12.79
N ALA A 83 0.61 8.69 -13.80
CA ALA A 83 0.72 9.51 -15.02
C ALA A 83 -0.62 9.58 -15.78
N ALA A 84 -1.32 8.45 -15.95
CA ALA A 84 -2.62 8.43 -16.61
C ALA A 84 -3.67 9.28 -15.88
N VAL A 85 -3.70 9.25 -14.55
CA VAL A 85 -4.58 10.11 -13.74
C VAL A 85 -4.26 11.59 -13.93
N LYS A 86 -2.97 11.97 -13.88
CA LYS A 86 -2.52 13.35 -14.13
C LYS A 86 -2.90 13.85 -15.53
N LEU A 87 -2.79 12.99 -16.54
CA LEU A 87 -3.19 13.32 -17.91
C LEU A 87 -4.71 13.53 -18.04
N LYS A 88 -5.52 12.70 -17.36
CA LYS A 88 -6.98 12.89 -17.33
C LYS A 88 -7.38 14.18 -16.62
N SER A 89 -6.73 14.51 -15.51
CA SER A 89 -7.02 15.73 -14.73
C SER A 89 -6.71 17.04 -15.47
N LYS A 90 -5.76 17.03 -16.42
CA LYS A 90 -5.39 18.22 -17.21
C LYS A 90 -6.31 18.48 -18.42
N LYS A 91 -7.15 17.51 -18.78
CA LYS A 91 -8.08 17.60 -19.92
C LYS A 91 -9.49 18.02 -19.51
N GLY A 92 -9.73 18.23 -18.22
CA GLY A 92 -11.00 18.72 -17.66
C GLY A 92 -10.94 20.19 -17.30
#